data_AF-A0A7Z8QE55-F1
#
_entry.id   AF-A0A7Z8QE55-F1
#
_cell.length_a   1.000
_cell.length_b   1.000
_cell.length_c   1.000
_cell.angle_alpha   90.00
_cell.angle_beta   90.00
_cell.angle_gamma   90.00
#
_symmetry.space_group_name_H-M   'P 1'
#
loop_
_entity.id
_entity.type
_entity.pdbx_description
1 polymer ?
#
loop_
_entity_poly.entity_id
_entity_poly.type
_entity_poly.pdbx_seq_one_letter_code
_entity_poly.pdbx_strand_id
1 'polypeptide(L)'
;MSALNAQHEHVLARKYLSGETQFYLGRRYMLKVLIDPTAVANVKLLRGKLAVTLLQDNEKKAQPVKALINQWYQYRAEIIFHERLNLMLPKTTWVSGRPSFRILTMKKQWGSCSSKGMLMLNPHLVKAPKECID
;
A
#
# COMPACT_ATOMS: atom_id res chain seq x y z
N MET A 1 5.91 27.77 -16.15
CA MET A 1 6.24 26.96 -14.96
C MET A 1 4.98 26.17 -14.60
N SER A 2 5.02 24.85 -14.79
CA SER A 2 3.82 24.01 -14.94
C SER A 2 3.05 23.80 -13.64
N ALA A 3 1.72 23.67 -13.77
CA ALA A 3 0.72 23.47 -12.71
C ALA A 3 0.96 22.26 -11.78
N LEU A 4 1.98 21.45 -12.03
CA LEU A 4 2.35 20.29 -11.22
C LEU A 4 2.98 20.69 -9.86
N ASN A 5 3.67 21.83 -9.80
CA ASN A 5 4.37 22.25 -8.57
C ASN A 5 3.41 22.74 -7.46
N ALA A 6 2.26 23.31 -7.82
CA ALA A 6 1.28 23.83 -6.85
C ALA A 6 0.53 22.71 -6.10
N GLN A 7 0.43 21.50 -6.67
CA GLN A 7 -0.24 20.37 -6.01
C GLN A 7 0.60 19.73 -4.90
N HIS A 8 1.93 19.90 -4.90
CA HIS A 8 2.79 19.34 -3.87
C HIS A 8 2.84 20.16 -2.57
N GLU A 9 2.52 21.45 -2.61
CA GLU A 9 2.57 22.33 -1.42
C GLU A 9 1.59 21.90 -0.31
N HIS A 10 0.50 21.20 -0.67
CA HIS A 10 -0.52 20.76 0.29
C HIS A 10 -0.36 19.31 0.75
N VAL A 11 0.61 18.54 0.23
CA VAL A 11 0.84 17.17 0.69
C VAL A 11 1.77 17.21 1.90
N LEU A 12 1.17 17.43 3.07
CA LEU A 12 1.88 17.36 4.35
C LEU A 12 2.59 16.01 4.49
N ALA A 13 3.86 16.07 4.88
CA ALA A 13 4.64 14.89 5.19
C ALA A 13 3.93 14.07 6.29
N ARG A 14 3.78 12.76 6.05
CA ARG A 14 3.13 11.85 7.01
C ARG A 14 3.96 11.76 8.30
N LYS A 15 3.32 12.04 9.43
CA LYS A 15 3.94 11.95 10.76
C LYS A 15 3.69 10.58 11.42
N TYR A 16 2.83 9.76 10.83
CA TYR A 16 2.46 8.41 11.30
C TYR A 16 1.87 8.42 12.71
N LEU A 17 1.06 9.44 12.99
CA LEU A 17 0.38 9.61 14.26
C LEU A 17 -1.06 9.05 14.21
N SER A 18 -1.59 8.67 15.38
CA SER A 18 -3.00 8.32 15.50
C SER A 18 -3.89 9.45 14.97
N GLY A 19 -4.94 9.10 14.24
CA GLY A 19 -5.85 10.05 13.59
C GLY A 19 -5.54 10.29 12.11
N GLU A 20 -4.30 10.04 11.65
CA GLU A 20 -3.97 10.19 10.24
C GLU A 20 -4.75 9.23 9.34
N THR A 21 -5.13 9.68 8.15
CA THR A 21 -5.89 8.86 7.19
C THR A 21 -4.97 7.97 6.36
N GLN A 22 -5.18 6.66 6.41
CA GLN A 22 -4.59 5.66 5.52
C GLN A 22 -5.62 5.24 4.46
N PHE A 23 -5.15 4.98 3.24
CA PHE A 23 -6.03 4.56 2.14
C PHE A 23 -5.80 3.09 1.81
N TYR A 24 -6.87 2.33 1.64
CA TYR A 24 -6.77 0.95 1.18
C TYR A 24 -8.01 0.59 0.35
N LEU A 25 -7.77 0.16 -0.89
CA LEU A 25 -8.80 -0.16 -1.89
C LEU A 25 -9.83 0.96 -2.05
N GLY A 26 -9.34 2.20 -2.16
CA GLY A 26 -10.17 3.40 -2.33
C GLY A 26 -10.88 3.89 -1.06
N ARG A 27 -10.80 3.14 0.05
CA ARG A 27 -11.45 3.50 1.32
C ARG A 27 -10.48 4.17 2.28
N ARG A 28 -11.00 5.10 3.08
CA ARG A 28 -10.27 5.82 4.13
C ARG A 28 -10.36 5.03 5.45
N TYR A 29 -9.22 4.87 6.11
CA TYR A 29 -9.10 4.25 7.41
C TYR A 29 -8.31 5.16 8.34
N MET A 30 -8.75 5.28 9.57
CA MET A 30 -8.01 6.06 10.57
C MET A 30 -6.84 5.23 11.11
N LEU A 31 -5.63 5.78 11.08
CA LEU A 31 -4.47 5.19 11.77
C LEU A 31 -4.72 5.23 13.27
N LYS A 32 -4.56 4.09 13.94
CA LYS A 32 -4.57 3.99 15.40
C LYS A 32 -3.31 3.29 15.85
N VAL A 33 -2.42 4.02 16.51
CA VAL A 33 -1.23 3.45 17.14
C VAL A 33 -1.60 3.01 18.56
N LEU A 34 -1.28 1.77 18.89
CA LEU A 34 -1.51 1.12 20.18
C LEU A 34 -0.17 0.68 20.76
N ILE A 35 -0.04 0.79 22.09
CA ILE A 35 1.12 0.27 22.83
C ILE A 35 0.62 -0.91 23.65
N ASP A 36 1.20 -2.09 23.42
CA ASP A 36 0.90 -3.32 24.15
C ASP A 36 2.19 -4.14 24.32
N PRO A 37 2.82 -4.09 25.51
CA PRO A 37 4.06 -4.81 25.78
C PRO A 37 3.96 -6.34 25.72
N THR A 38 2.74 -6.89 25.77
CA THR A 38 2.48 -8.33 25.83
C THR A 38 2.08 -8.92 24.48
N ALA A 39 1.74 -8.08 23.51
CA ALA A 39 1.33 -8.49 22.17
C ALA A 39 2.52 -8.71 21.23
N VAL A 40 2.23 -9.09 19.98
CA VAL A 40 3.19 -9.06 18.88
C VAL A 40 2.95 -7.80 18.05
N ALA A 41 4.03 -7.10 17.70
CA ALA A 41 3.96 -5.94 16.82
C ALA A 41 3.31 -6.31 15.49
N ASN A 42 2.22 -5.62 15.13
CA ASN A 42 1.42 -5.99 13.97
C ASN A 42 0.64 -4.82 13.40
N VAL A 43 0.03 -5.04 12.23
CA VAL A 43 -0.95 -4.16 11.62
C VAL A 43 -2.23 -4.93 11.35
N LYS A 44 -3.35 -4.40 11.81
CA LYS A 44 -4.68 -4.98 11.57
C LYS A 44 -5.62 -3.93 11.01
N LEU A 45 -6.42 -4.32 10.03
CA LEU A 45 -7.52 -3.52 9.52
C LEU A 45 -8.80 -3.97 10.20
N LEU A 46 -9.35 -3.16 11.10
CA LEU A 46 -10.58 -3.51 11.81
C LEU A 46 -11.42 -2.28 12.12
N ARG A 47 -12.75 -2.39 11.99
CA ARG A 47 -13.72 -1.36 12.40
C ARG A 47 -13.36 0.05 11.90
N GLY A 48 -13.01 0.17 10.61
CA GLY A 48 -12.65 1.46 9.99
C GLY A 48 -11.27 2.02 10.39
N LYS A 49 -10.44 1.23 11.08
CA LYS A 49 -9.11 1.63 11.54
C LYS A 49 -8.03 0.74 10.97
N LEU A 50 -6.89 1.35 10.65
CA LEU A 50 -5.62 0.64 10.48
C LEU A 50 -4.90 0.72 11.82
N ALA A 51 -5.07 -0.32 12.64
CA ALA A 51 -4.47 -0.42 13.96
C ALA A 51 -3.04 -0.94 13.83
N VAL A 52 -2.08 -0.21 14.39
CA VAL A 52 -0.68 -0.60 14.47
C VAL A 52 -0.33 -0.78 15.94
N THR A 53 0.08 -1.99 16.30
CA THR A 53 0.47 -2.33 17.67
C THR A 53 1.99 -2.29 17.78
N LEU A 54 2.50 -1.54 18.74
CA LEU A 54 3.91 -1.51 19.14
C LEU A 54 4.07 -2.09 20.54
N LEU A 55 5.24 -2.62 20.85
CA LEU A 55 5.54 -3.21 22.17
C LEU A 55 5.86 -2.14 23.24
N GLN A 56 6.34 -0.98 22.81
CA GLN A 56 6.80 0.08 23.71
C GLN A 56 6.45 1.45 23.13
N ASP A 57 6.17 2.41 24.01
CA ASP A 57 6.04 3.81 23.61
C ASP A 57 7.44 4.43 23.51
N ASN A 58 7.67 5.18 22.43
CA ASN A 58 8.94 5.83 22.16
C ASN A 58 8.66 7.11 21.36
N GLU A 59 9.39 8.18 21.65
CA GLU A 59 9.31 9.45 20.89
C GLU A 59 9.56 9.25 19.38
N LYS A 60 10.38 8.27 19.01
CA LYS A 60 10.71 7.91 17.62
C LYS A 60 9.75 6.87 17.02
N LYS A 61 8.58 6.61 17.61
CA LYS A 61 7.60 5.59 17.16
C LYS A 61 7.12 5.75 15.71
N ALA A 62 7.24 6.93 15.11
CA ALA A 62 6.88 7.14 13.72
C ALA A 62 7.62 6.20 12.74
N GLN A 63 8.90 5.90 13.01
CA GLN A 63 9.70 5.00 12.17
C GLN A 63 9.19 3.55 12.19
N PRO A 64 9.02 2.88 13.34
CA PRO A 64 8.48 1.52 13.37
C PRO A 64 7.03 1.45 12.89
N VAL A 65 6.19 2.47 13.15
CA VAL A 65 4.81 2.52 12.60
C VAL A 65 4.85 2.54 11.07
N LYS A 66 5.68 3.41 10.48
CA LYS A 66 5.88 3.47 9.03
C LYS A 66 6.35 2.13 8.46
N ALA A 67 7.31 1.48 9.11
CA ALA A 67 7.84 0.19 8.66
C ALA A 67 6.75 -0.90 8.66
N LEU A 68 5.99 -1.01 9.75
CA LEU A 68 4.88 -1.96 9.88
C LEU A 68 3.79 -1.72 8.84
N ILE A 69 3.40 -0.46 8.62
CA ILE A 69 2.41 -0.11 7.59
C ILE A 69 2.91 -0.45 6.19
N ASN A 70 4.19 -0.19 5.89
CA ASN A 70 4.78 -0.52 4.60
C ASN A 70 4.79 -2.03 4.36
N GLN A 71 5.18 -2.82 5.35
CA GLN A 71 5.13 -4.28 5.29
C GLN A 71 3.70 -4.78 5.08
N TRP A 72 2.74 -4.19 5.79
CA TRP A 72 1.32 -4.50 5.61
C TRP A 72 0.84 -4.21 4.18
N TYR A 73 1.19 -3.04 3.60
CA TYR A 73 0.84 -2.74 2.21
C TYR A 73 1.50 -3.70 1.22
N GLN A 74 2.76 -4.10 1.42
CA GLN A 74 3.41 -5.10 0.55
C GLN A 74 2.66 -6.43 0.60
N TYR A 75 2.34 -6.93 1.79
CA TYR A 75 1.59 -8.17 1.95
C TYR A 75 0.19 -8.09 1.32
N ARG A 76 -0.54 -6.99 1.54
CA ARG A 76 -1.86 -6.79 0.92
C ARG A 76 -1.76 -6.64 -0.60
N ALA A 77 -0.72 -6.00 -1.10
CA ALA A 77 -0.49 -5.86 -2.54
C ALA A 77 -0.27 -7.22 -3.21
N GLU A 78 0.52 -8.12 -2.61
CA GLU A 78 0.73 -9.47 -3.13
C GLU A 78 -0.59 -10.22 -3.33
N ILE A 79 -1.42 -10.25 -2.28
CA ILE A 79 -2.73 -10.91 -2.31
C ILE A 79 -3.62 -10.29 -3.38
N ILE A 80 -3.73 -8.96 -3.40
CA ILE A 80 -4.64 -8.28 -4.31
C ILE A 80 -4.15 -8.41 -5.76
N PHE A 81 -2.87 -8.28 -6.04
CA PHE A 81 -2.37 -8.42 -7.42
C PHE A 81 -2.56 -9.83 -7.97
N HIS A 82 -2.40 -10.87 -7.15
CA HIS A 82 -2.79 -12.22 -7.56
C HIS A 82 -4.29 -12.33 -7.87
N GLU A 83 -5.16 -11.76 -7.03
CA GLU A 83 -6.61 -11.73 -7.24
C GLU A 83 -6.97 -11.00 -8.53
N ARG A 84 -6.43 -9.79 -8.74
CA ARG A 84 -6.73 -8.95 -9.91
C ARG A 84 -6.22 -9.59 -11.20
N LEU A 85 -4.99 -10.12 -11.19
CA LEU A 85 -4.45 -10.79 -12.36
C LEU A 85 -5.31 -11.99 -12.78
N ASN A 86 -5.77 -12.81 -11.82
CA ASN A 86 -6.65 -13.93 -12.11
C ASN A 86 -8.01 -13.49 -12.69
N LEU A 87 -8.53 -12.36 -12.24
CA LEU A 87 -9.78 -11.81 -12.75
C LEU A 87 -9.63 -11.22 -14.16
N MET A 88 -8.48 -10.62 -14.46
CA MET A 88 -8.24 -9.90 -15.71
C MET A 88 -7.76 -10.83 -16.83
N LEU A 89 -7.05 -11.91 -16.51
CA LEU A 89 -6.50 -12.84 -17.51
C LEU A 89 -7.54 -13.38 -18.52
N PRO A 90 -8.74 -13.82 -18.11
CA PRO A 90 -9.76 -14.28 -19.07
C PRO A 90 -10.26 -13.17 -20.02
N LYS A 91 -10.11 -11.90 -19.64
CA LYS A 91 -10.51 -10.74 -20.44
C LYS A 91 -9.40 -10.28 -21.39
N THR A 92 -8.16 -10.71 -21.16
CA THR A 92 -6.99 -10.34 -21.96
C THR A 92 -6.62 -11.47 -22.92
N THR A 93 -7.44 -11.68 -23.95
CA THR A 93 -7.25 -12.77 -24.94
C THR A 93 -5.97 -12.67 -25.76
N TRP A 94 -5.33 -11.50 -25.76
CA TRP A 94 -4.07 -11.22 -26.44
C TRP A 94 -2.83 -11.57 -25.60
N VAL A 95 -3.00 -11.95 -24.33
CA VAL A 95 -1.90 -12.34 -23.42
C VAL A 95 -1.78 -13.86 -23.40
N SER A 96 -0.59 -14.37 -23.73
CA SER A 96 -0.29 -15.80 -23.65
C SER A 96 0.24 -16.16 -22.26
N GLY A 97 -0.46 -17.08 -21.59
CA GLY A 97 -0.07 -17.58 -20.27
C GLY A 97 -0.27 -16.55 -19.15
N ARG A 98 0.15 -16.93 -17.93
CA ARG A 98 0.04 -16.07 -16.75
C ARG A 98 1.36 -15.30 -16.55
N PRO A 99 1.36 -13.96 -16.63
CA PRO A 99 2.56 -13.19 -16.35
C PRO A 99 2.93 -13.33 -14.88
N SER A 100 4.23 -13.42 -14.59
CA SER A 100 4.72 -13.26 -13.22
C SER A 100 4.77 -11.78 -12.87
N PHE A 101 4.72 -11.47 -11.58
CA PHE A 101 4.93 -10.10 -11.11
C PHE A 101 5.91 -10.05 -9.96
N ARG A 102 6.50 -8.86 -9.77
CA ARG A 102 7.29 -8.50 -8.59
C ARG A 102 6.75 -7.23 -7.99
N ILE A 103 6.75 -7.15 -6.68
CA ILE A 103 6.37 -5.95 -5.95
C ILE A 103 7.60 -5.11 -5.64
N LEU A 104 7.60 -3.85 -6.08
CA LEU A 104 8.70 -2.93 -5.85
C LEU A 104 8.17 -1.52 -5.56
N THR A 105 8.59 -0.92 -4.45
CA THR A 105 8.27 0.48 -4.16
C THR A 105 9.00 1.38 -5.15
N MET A 106 8.23 2.01 -6.04
CA MET A 106 8.74 2.92 -7.06
C MET A 106 8.43 4.38 -6.67
N LYS A 107 9.30 5.32 -7.06
CA LYS A 107 9.12 6.75 -6.77
C LYS A 107 8.31 7.49 -7.83
N LYS A 108 8.43 7.11 -9.11
CA LYS A 108 7.88 7.86 -10.25
C LYS A 108 6.83 7.10 -11.06
N GLN A 109 6.66 5.81 -10.79
CA GLN A 109 5.82 4.91 -11.58
C GLN A 109 4.97 4.05 -10.66
N TRP A 110 3.81 3.67 -11.16
CA TRP A 110 2.91 2.73 -10.49
C TRP A 110 3.21 1.28 -10.86
N GLY A 111 3.87 1.08 -12.01
CA GLY A 111 4.38 -0.21 -12.43
C GLY A 111 5.02 -0.13 -13.82
N SER A 112 5.48 -1.28 -14.30
CA SER A 112 6.00 -1.47 -15.65
C SER A 112 5.92 -2.95 -16.04
N CYS A 113 6.09 -3.23 -17.34
CA CYS A 113 6.16 -4.58 -17.89
C CYS A 113 7.45 -4.72 -18.67
N SER A 114 8.19 -5.81 -18.45
CA SER A 114 9.38 -6.12 -19.25
C SER A 114 8.99 -6.77 -20.59
N SER A 115 9.89 -6.74 -21.56
CA SER A 115 9.70 -7.45 -22.85
C SER A 115 9.51 -8.95 -22.72
N LYS A 116 9.90 -9.54 -21.57
CA LYS A 116 9.71 -10.97 -21.23
C LYS A 116 8.39 -11.26 -20.52
N GLY A 117 7.51 -10.25 -20.37
CA GLY A 117 6.19 -10.42 -19.74
C GLY A 117 6.20 -10.43 -18.21
N MET A 118 7.29 -10.03 -17.56
CA MET A 118 7.32 -9.84 -16.09
C MET A 118 6.79 -8.45 -15.74
N LEU A 119 5.77 -8.40 -14.88
CA LEU A 119 5.20 -7.16 -14.34
C LEU A 119 5.99 -6.70 -13.10
N MET A 120 6.25 -5.41 -12.98
CA MET A 120 6.76 -4.79 -11.77
C MET A 120 5.69 -3.84 -11.25
N LEU A 121 5.15 -4.10 -10.06
CA LEU A 121 3.99 -3.38 -9.54
C LEU A 121 4.33 -2.68 -8.23
N ASN A 122 3.92 -1.42 -8.10
CA ASN A 122 4.12 -0.65 -6.89
C ASN A 122 3.09 -1.06 -5.83
N PRO A 123 3.50 -1.45 -4.61
CA PRO A 123 2.56 -1.84 -3.56
C PRO A 123 1.60 -0.72 -3.17
N HIS A 124 1.90 0.55 -3.49
CA HIS A 124 0.99 1.65 -3.24
C HIS A 124 -0.24 1.69 -4.16
N LEU A 125 -0.29 0.88 -5.23
CA LEU A 125 -1.50 0.73 -6.07
C LEU A 125 -2.71 0.30 -5.23
N VAL A 126 -2.53 -0.54 -4.20
CA VAL A 126 -3.65 -0.96 -3.33
C VAL A 126 -4.20 0.15 -2.43
N LYS A 127 -3.68 1.39 -2.52
CA LYS A 127 -4.31 2.56 -1.91
C LYS A 127 -5.48 3.08 -2.76
N ALA A 128 -5.46 2.84 -4.06
CA ALA A 128 -6.52 3.21 -5.01
C ALA A 128 -7.66 2.17 -5.02
N PRO A 129 -8.86 2.50 -5.55
CA PRO A 129 -9.91 1.53 -5.81
C PRO A 129 -9.43 0.36 -6.69
N LYS A 130 -10.10 -0.81 -6.58
CA LYS A 130 -9.69 -2.03 -7.31
C LYS A 130 -9.75 -1.85 -8.83
N GLU A 131 -10.64 -0.99 -9.30
CA GLU A 131 -10.84 -0.66 -10.71
C GLU A 131 -9.66 0.13 -11.29
N CYS A 132 -8.88 0.81 -10.45
CA CYS A 132 -7.67 1.51 -10.88
C CYS A 132 -6.42 0.61 -10.88
N ILE A 133 -6.54 -0.62 -10.36
CA ILE A 133 -5.46 -1.63 -10.37
C ILE A 133 -5.54 -2.49 -11.63
N ASP A 134 -6.75 -2.68 -12.14
CA ASP A 134 -7.08 -3.37 -13.39
C ASP A 134 -6.66 -2.56 -14.62
#